data_AF-A0A5N7Z9H3-F1
#
_entry.id   AF-A0A5N7Z9H3-F1
#
_cell.length_a   1.000
_cell.length_b   1.000
_cell.length_c   1.000
_cell.angle_alpha   90.00
_cell.angle_beta   90.00
_cell.angle_gamma   90.00
#
_symmetry.space_group_name_H-M   'P 1'
#
loop_
_entity.id
_entity.type
_entity.pdbx_description
1 polymer ?
#
loop_
_entity_poly.entity_id
_entity_poly.type
_entity_poly.pdbx_seq_one_letter_code
_entity_poly.pdbx_strand_id
1 'polypeptide(L)'
;ATLADGMHIVNGAGEADMIKNRVNQIKAQMETTTSDYDKEKLQERLAKLAGGVAVLYVGAASEVEMKEKKDRVDDALHATRAAVEEGIVAGGGVALLRAKTVLANIKADNAYEATGVQIVSRAVEAPLRTIVENAGLEGSVVVAKVAEGKDSFGYNAKTDEYVDMLKAGIIDPKKVTRVALENAASVSGMILTTECALIEIKEENAAGAMPMGGGMPGMM
;
A
#
# COMPACT_ATOMS: atom_id res chain seq x y z
N ALA A 1 -13.52 -4.88 -4.38
CA ALA A 1 -12.07 -5.00 -4.57
C ALA A 1 -11.57 -6.15 -3.71
N THR A 2 -10.87 -7.10 -4.32
CA THR A 2 -10.32 -8.31 -3.70
C THR A 2 -9.00 -7.95 -3.02
N LEU A 3 -8.99 -7.93 -1.68
CA LEU A 3 -7.77 -7.99 -0.89
C LEU A 3 -7.45 -9.47 -0.66
N ALA A 4 -6.21 -9.88 -0.92
CA ALA A 4 -5.78 -11.27 -0.87
C ALA A 4 -5.87 -11.91 0.54
N ASP A 5 -6.09 -11.12 1.61
CA ASP A 5 -6.06 -11.60 2.99
C ASP A 5 -7.40 -11.47 3.75
N GLY A 6 -8.55 -11.41 3.06
CA GLY A 6 -9.85 -11.32 3.73
C GLY A 6 -11.04 -11.86 2.94
N MET A 7 -11.92 -12.61 3.61
CA MET A 7 -13.21 -13.01 3.07
C MET A 7 -14.28 -11.99 3.47
N HIS A 8 -14.92 -11.36 2.48
CA HIS A 8 -16.02 -10.42 2.69
C HIS A 8 -17.32 -11.03 2.20
N ILE A 9 -18.33 -11.07 3.07
CA ILE A 9 -19.69 -11.48 2.72
C ILE A 9 -20.55 -10.21 2.68
N VAL A 10 -21.13 -9.93 1.52
CA VAL A 10 -22.01 -8.78 1.29
C VAL A 10 -23.42 -9.30 1.06
N ASN A 11 -24.45 -8.59 1.56
CA ASN A 11 -25.86 -8.99 1.47
C ASN A 11 -26.15 -10.36 2.10
N GLY A 12 -25.64 -10.61 3.32
CA GLY A 12 -26.00 -11.80 4.08
C GLY A 12 -27.50 -11.84 4.39
N ALA A 13 -28.17 -12.94 4.07
CA ALA A 13 -29.62 -13.13 4.26
C ALA A 13 -29.99 -13.60 5.69
N GLY A 14 -29.19 -13.24 6.70
CA GLY A 14 -29.43 -13.61 8.09
C GLY A 14 -30.56 -12.79 8.72
N GLU A 15 -31.31 -13.40 9.63
CA GLU A 15 -32.37 -12.70 10.36
C GLU A 15 -31.80 -11.58 11.26
N ALA A 16 -32.32 -10.37 11.10
CA ALA A 16 -31.82 -9.19 11.80
C ALA A 16 -31.89 -9.32 13.33
N ASP A 17 -32.91 -9.99 13.85
CA ASP A 17 -33.09 -10.18 15.30
C ASP A 17 -32.08 -11.19 15.86
N MET A 18 -31.74 -12.25 15.11
CA MET A 18 -30.68 -13.18 15.49
C MET A 18 -29.31 -12.50 15.56
N ILE A 19 -29.03 -11.58 14.64
CA ILE A 19 -27.79 -10.78 14.65
C ILE A 19 -27.75 -9.86 15.87
N LYS A 20 -28.84 -9.14 16.16
CA LYS A 20 -28.94 -8.28 17.36
C LYS A 20 -28.78 -9.08 18.65
N ASN A 21 -29.42 -10.24 18.75
CA ASN A 21 -29.29 -11.14 19.88
C ASN A 21 -27.83 -11.57 20.06
N ARG A 22 -27.13 -11.88 18.96
CA ARG A 22 -25.72 -12.25 19.01
C ARG A 22 -24.82 -11.09 19.46
N VAL A 23 -25.08 -9.87 18.99
CA VAL A 23 -24.38 -8.66 19.43
C VAL A 23 -24.53 -8.46 20.95
N ASN A 24 -25.74 -8.63 21.48
CA ASN A 24 -26.01 -8.49 22.91
C ASN A 24 -25.34 -9.59 23.75
N GLN A 25 -25.32 -10.83 23.25
CA GLN A 25 -24.59 -11.93 23.90
C GLN A 25 -23.09 -11.62 24.03
N ILE A 26 -22.47 -11.11 22.97
CA ILE A 26 -21.03 -10.80 22.97
C ILE A 26 -20.72 -9.66 23.95
N LYS A 27 -21.58 -8.63 24.03
CA LYS A 27 -21.45 -7.54 25.02
C LYS A 27 -21.49 -8.07 26.45
N ALA A 28 -22.46 -8.92 26.77
CA ALA A 28 -22.55 -9.53 28.10
C ALA A 28 -21.32 -10.41 28.42
N GLN A 29 -20.82 -11.17 27.45
CA GLN A 29 -19.61 -11.97 27.61
C GLN A 29 -18.36 -11.14 27.89
N MET A 30 -18.23 -9.97 27.24
CA MET A 30 -17.11 -9.04 27.50
C MET A 30 -17.10 -8.48 28.92
N GLU A 31 -18.27 -8.22 29.50
CA GLU A 31 -18.40 -7.71 30.88
C GLU A 31 -17.98 -8.74 31.92
N THR A 32 -18.24 -10.02 31.66
CA THR A 32 -17.95 -11.12 32.59
C THR A 32 -16.54 -11.69 32.46
N THR A 33 -15.85 -11.46 31.34
CA THR A 33 -14.54 -12.06 31.10
C THR A 33 -13.44 -11.29 31.82
N THR A 34 -12.51 -12.01 32.44
CA THR A 34 -11.36 -11.45 33.17
C THR A 34 -10.06 -11.49 32.36
N SER A 35 -10.07 -12.19 31.23
CA SER A 35 -8.94 -12.32 30.30
C SER A 35 -8.92 -11.15 29.33
N ASP A 36 -7.84 -10.38 29.31
CA ASP A 36 -7.67 -9.26 28.38
C ASP A 36 -7.60 -9.72 26.92
N TYR A 37 -7.01 -10.90 26.68
CA TYR A 37 -6.99 -11.54 25.37
C TYR A 37 -8.42 -11.82 24.86
N ASP A 38 -9.29 -12.35 25.72
CA ASP A 38 -10.67 -12.66 25.34
C ASP A 38 -11.50 -11.39 25.13
N LYS A 39 -11.26 -10.34 25.93
CA LYS A 39 -11.89 -9.02 25.72
C LYS A 39 -11.55 -8.48 24.34
N GLU A 40 -10.28 -8.51 23.95
CA GLU A 40 -9.82 -8.02 22.65
C GLU A 40 -10.49 -8.79 21.50
N LYS A 41 -10.52 -10.12 21.57
CA LYS A 41 -11.15 -10.97 20.53
C LYS A 41 -12.66 -10.82 20.46
N LEU A 42 -13.34 -10.65 21.59
CA LEU A 42 -14.78 -10.39 21.61
C LEU A 42 -15.09 -9.00 21.05
N GLN A 43 -14.26 -7.99 21.34
CA GLN A 43 -14.40 -6.64 20.80
C GLN A 43 -14.20 -6.61 19.28
N GLU A 44 -13.22 -7.36 18.75
CA GLU A 44 -13.01 -7.50 17.31
C GLU A 44 -14.23 -8.11 16.61
N ARG A 45 -14.80 -9.17 17.20
CA ARG A 45 -16.03 -9.82 16.68
C ARG A 45 -17.24 -8.91 16.75
N LEU A 46 -17.40 -8.18 17.86
CA LEU A 46 -18.47 -7.21 18.04
C LEU A 46 -18.41 -6.13 16.97
N ALA A 47 -17.22 -5.58 16.72
CA ALA A 47 -17.00 -4.57 15.68
C ALA A 47 -17.39 -5.09 14.29
N LYS A 48 -17.01 -6.33 13.95
CA LYS A 48 -17.37 -6.97 12.66
C LYS A 48 -18.87 -7.20 12.50
N LEU A 49 -19.58 -7.58 13.57
CA LEU A 49 -21.03 -7.82 13.54
C LEU A 49 -21.85 -6.52 13.57
N ALA A 50 -21.42 -5.52 14.32
CA ALA A 50 -22.15 -4.26 14.46
C ALA A 50 -21.81 -3.25 13.34
N GLY A 51 -20.61 -3.31 12.77
CA GLY A 51 -20.12 -2.35 11.78
C GLY A 51 -20.74 -2.49 10.38
N GLY A 52 -21.34 -3.65 10.08
CA GLY A 52 -21.96 -3.91 8.78
C GLY A 52 -20.99 -3.80 7.60
N VAL A 53 -21.55 -3.72 6.38
CA VAL A 53 -20.78 -3.54 5.14
C VAL A 53 -21.44 -2.43 4.32
N ALA A 54 -20.66 -1.42 3.93
CA ALA A 54 -21.09 -0.38 3.00
C ALA A 54 -20.68 -0.74 1.56
N VAL A 55 -21.58 -0.55 0.60
CA VAL A 55 -21.34 -0.78 -0.83
C VAL A 55 -21.33 0.55 -1.55
N LEU A 56 -20.25 0.83 -2.30
CA LEU A 56 -20.11 2.02 -3.12
C LEU A 56 -20.40 1.68 -4.59
N TYR A 57 -21.38 2.36 -5.18
CA TYR A 57 -21.73 2.22 -6.59
C TYR A 57 -21.04 3.33 -7.40
N VAL A 58 -20.14 2.96 -8.31
CA VAL A 58 -19.40 3.90 -9.18
C VAL A 58 -19.94 3.80 -10.60
N GLY A 59 -20.40 4.93 -11.15
CA GLY A 59 -20.94 5.02 -12.52
C GLY A 59 -20.11 5.92 -13.43
N ALA A 60 -20.11 5.62 -14.73
CA ALA A 60 -19.50 6.44 -15.78
C ALA A 60 -20.25 6.29 -17.12
N ALA A 61 -19.95 7.16 -18.09
CA ALA A 61 -20.61 7.16 -19.39
C ALA A 61 -20.09 6.06 -20.33
N SER A 62 -18.85 5.60 -20.13
CA SER A 62 -18.25 4.47 -20.85
C SER A 62 -17.62 3.44 -19.90
N GLU A 63 -17.40 2.23 -20.40
CA GLU A 63 -16.76 1.15 -19.63
C GLU A 63 -15.32 1.50 -19.22
N VAL A 64 -14.57 2.18 -20.10
CA VAL A 64 -13.18 2.58 -19.84
C VAL A 64 -13.13 3.60 -18.69
N GLU A 65 -13.98 4.62 -18.74
CA GLU A 65 -14.10 5.60 -17.65
C GLU A 65 -14.59 4.98 -16.35
N MET A 66 -15.47 3.97 -16.43
CA MET A 66 -15.96 3.26 -15.24
C MET A 66 -14.81 2.53 -14.54
N LYS A 67 -13.95 1.84 -15.29
CA LYS A 67 -12.77 1.16 -14.74
C LYS A 67 -11.81 2.15 -14.10
N GLU A 68 -11.48 3.23 -14.80
CA GLU A 68 -10.57 4.25 -14.27
C GLU A 68 -11.13 4.93 -13.01
N LYS A 69 -12.42 5.30 -12.99
CA LYS A 69 -13.04 5.88 -11.79
C LYS A 69 -13.10 4.91 -10.64
N LYS A 70 -13.38 3.63 -10.92
CA LYS A 70 -13.41 2.58 -9.91
C LYS A 70 -12.03 2.43 -9.26
N ASP A 71 -10.96 2.36 -10.06
CA ASP A 71 -9.59 2.26 -9.55
C ASP A 71 -9.25 3.48 -8.69
N ARG A 72 -9.62 4.69 -9.13
CA ARG A 72 -9.47 5.93 -8.33
C ARG A 72 -10.23 5.90 -7.00
N VAL A 73 -11.43 5.36 -6.98
CA VAL A 73 -12.25 5.26 -5.77
C VAL A 73 -11.68 4.20 -4.83
N ASP A 74 -11.23 3.07 -5.36
CA ASP A 74 -10.57 2.02 -4.58
C ASP A 74 -9.29 2.58 -3.94
N ASP A 75 -8.44 3.30 -4.69
CA ASP A 75 -7.25 3.98 -4.16
C ASP A 75 -7.60 4.98 -3.06
N ALA A 76 -8.60 5.84 -3.27
CA ALA A 76 -9.04 6.81 -2.28
C ALA A 76 -9.56 6.14 -0.99
N LEU A 77 -10.29 5.03 -1.12
CA LEU A 77 -10.79 4.26 0.02
C LEU A 77 -9.62 3.64 0.81
N HIS A 78 -8.63 3.09 0.14
CA HIS A 78 -7.46 2.52 0.81
C HIS A 78 -6.58 3.60 1.46
N ALA A 79 -6.38 4.74 0.79
CA ALA A 79 -5.62 5.86 1.32
C ALA A 79 -6.28 6.45 2.59
N THR A 80 -7.60 6.64 2.58
CA THR A 80 -8.34 7.17 3.73
C THR A 80 -8.33 6.20 4.91
N ARG A 81 -8.48 4.88 4.67
CA ARG A 81 -8.32 3.86 5.72
C ARG A 81 -6.91 3.88 6.33
N ALA A 82 -5.88 3.90 5.48
CA ALA A 82 -4.49 3.97 5.92
C ALA A 82 -4.19 5.24 6.72
N ALA A 83 -4.79 6.37 6.34
CA ALA A 83 -4.66 7.64 7.05
C ALA A 83 -5.34 7.62 8.42
N VAL A 84 -6.47 6.94 8.57
CA VAL A 84 -7.15 6.76 9.86
C VAL A 84 -6.33 5.85 10.78
N GLU A 85 -5.67 4.83 10.25
CA GLU A 85 -4.89 3.86 11.03
C GLU A 85 -3.57 4.43 11.59
N GLU A 86 -2.74 5.06 10.75
CA GLU A 86 -1.39 5.52 11.15
C GLU A 86 -1.20 7.05 11.08
N GLY A 87 -2.24 7.80 10.69
CA GLY A 87 -2.17 9.24 10.50
C GLY A 87 -1.67 9.64 9.12
N ILE A 88 -1.43 10.95 8.97
CA ILE A 88 -1.03 11.60 7.71
C ILE A 88 0.32 12.30 7.85
N VAL A 89 1.01 12.46 6.74
CA VAL A 89 2.27 13.21 6.62
C VAL A 89 2.22 14.17 5.43
N ALA A 90 3.16 15.12 5.38
CA ALA A 90 3.31 16.02 4.23
C ALA A 90 3.62 15.21 2.96
N GLY A 91 2.74 15.31 1.96
CA GLY A 91 2.83 14.49 0.76
C GLY A 91 3.87 14.96 -0.25
N GLY A 92 3.83 14.41 -1.45
CA GLY A 92 4.69 14.83 -2.57
C GLY A 92 6.17 14.53 -2.34
N GLY A 93 6.48 13.50 -1.55
CA GLY A 93 7.86 13.12 -1.21
C GLY A 93 8.55 13.98 -0.15
N VAL A 94 7.88 15.01 0.38
CA VAL A 94 8.43 15.89 1.42
C VAL A 94 8.71 15.12 2.71
N ALA A 95 7.81 14.24 3.14
CA ALA A 95 8.02 13.42 4.34
C ALA A 95 9.32 12.59 4.30
N LEU A 96 9.62 11.98 3.14
CA LEU A 96 10.85 11.20 2.94
C LEU A 96 12.09 12.10 2.98
N LEU A 97 12.03 13.26 2.33
CA LEU A 97 13.11 14.24 2.37
C LEU A 97 13.39 14.75 3.79
N ARG A 98 12.34 14.94 4.61
CA ARG A 98 12.52 15.32 6.03
C ARG A 98 13.15 14.20 6.84
N ALA A 99 12.71 12.96 6.63
CA ALA A 99 13.26 11.78 7.29
C ALA A 99 14.76 11.57 6.98
N LYS A 100 15.24 12.03 5.82
CA LYS A 100 16.66 12.03 5.44
C LYS A 100 17.58 12.61 6.52
N THR A 101 17.13 13.66 7.23
CA THR A 101 17.95 14.33 8.27
C THR A 101 18.35 13.39 9.41
N VAL A 102 17.52 12.40 9.71
CA VAL A 102 17.80 11.40 10.77
C VAL A 102 18.95 10.47 10.37
N LEU A 103 19.14 10.22 9.07
CA LEU A 103 20.20 9.34 8.57
C LEU A 103 21.61 9.88 8.90
N ALA A 104 21.76 11.20 9.04
CA ALA A 104 23.04 11.81 9.40
C ALA A 104 23.51 11.44 10.82
N ASN A 105 22.60 10.99 11.68
CA ASN A 105 22.89 10.59 13.06
C ASN A 105 23.23 9.10 13.19
N ILE A 106 23.12 8.32 12.11
CA ILE A 106 23.43 6.89 12.12
C ILE A 106 24.95 6.72 12.11
N LYS A 107 25.49 6.06 13.13
CA LYS A 107 26.89 5.63 13.16
C LYS A 107 27.00 4.30 12.44
N ALA A 108 27.77 4.26 11.36
CA ALA A 108 28.07 3.03 10.64
C ALA A 108 29.26 2.33 11.31
N ASP A 109 29.20 0.99 11.41
CA ASP A 109 30.28 0.20 12.01
C ASP A 109 31.44 0.01 11.03
N ASN A 110 31.18 0.08 9.73
CA ASN A 110 32.16 -0.08 8.67
C ASN A 110 31.85 0.77 7.42
N ALA A 111 32.79 0.79 6.46
CA ALA A 111 32.67 1.58 5.23
C ALA A 111 31.52 1.12 4.31
N TYR A 112 31.14 -0.17 4.35
CA TYR A 112 30.04 -0.70 3.54
C TYR A 112 28.69 -0.21 4.07
N GLU A 113 28.49 -0.23 5.39
CA GLU A 113 27.32 0.34 6.03
C GLU A 113 27.22 1.85 5.80
N ALA A 114 28.34 2.58 5.88
CA ALA A 114 28.37 4.01 5.58
C ALA A 114 27.91 4.29 4.13
N THR A 115 28.32 3.44 3.19
CA THR A 115 27.88 3.50 1.79
C THR A 115 26.37 3.19 1.68
N GLY A 116 25.87 2.19 2.41
CA GLY A 116 24.44 1.86 2.48
C GLY A 116 23.58 3.04 2.96
N VAL A 117 24.01 3.72 4.03
CA VAL A 117 23.35 4.94 4.53
C VAL A 117 23.32 6.02 3.45
N GLN A 118 24.40 6.22 2.70
CA GLN A 118 24.45 7.17 1.59
C GLN A 118 23.49 6.79 0.44
N ILE A 119 23.36 5.51 0.12
CA ILE A 119 22.42 5.01 -0.91
C ILE A 119 20.98 5.36 -0.51
N VAL A 120 20.58 5.03 0.72
CA VAL A 120 19.23 5.33 1.23
C VAL A 120 19.01 6.85 1.25
N SER A 121 20.00 7.62 1.70
CA SER A 121 19.96 9.09 1.75
C SER A 121 19.72 9.74 0.38
N ARG A 122 20.22 9.14 -0.70
CA ARG A 122 19.93 9.59 -2.08
C ARG A 122 18.58 9.07 -2.56
N ALA A 123 18.23 7.83 -2.25
CA ALA A 123 17.00 7.20 -2.73
C ALA A 123 15.74 7.92 -2.19
N VAL A 124 15.75 8.40 -0.95
CA VAL A 124 14.59 9.09 -0.35
C VAL A 124 14.27 10.45 -1.01
N GLU A 125 15.19 11.03 -1.77
CA GLU A 125 14.94 12.26 -2.55
C GLU A 125 14.29 11.97 -3.91
N ALA A 126 14.43 10.74 -4.41
CA ALA A 126 14.00 10.38 -5.75
C ALA A 126 12.49 10.60 -5.98
N PRO A 127 11.58 10.28 -5.04
CA PRO A 127 10.15 10.49 -5.27
C PRO A 127 9.78 11.96 -5.53
N LEU A 128 10.30 12.90 -4.74
CA LEU A 128 10.08 14.33 -4.97
C LEU A 128 10.69 14.76 -6.31
N ARG A 129 11.91 14.29 -6.60
CA ARG A 129 12.60 14.60 -7.86
C ARG A 129 11.80 14.13 -9.08
N THR A 130 11.32 12.88 -9.08
CA THR A 130 10.50 12.31 -10.15
C THR A 130 9.20 13.07 -10.35
N ILE A 131 8.53 13.49 -9.27
CA ILE A 131 7.30 14.30 -9.37
C ILE A 131 7.58 15.63 -10.07
N VAL A 132 8.68 16.30 -9.72
CA VAL A 132 9.07 17.59 -10.30
C VAL A 132 9.52 17.46 -11.76
N GLU A 133 10.30 16.43 -12.07
CA GLU A 133 10.76 16.14 -13.44
C GLU A 133 9.58 15.80 -14.35
N ASN A 134 8.60 15.04 -13.86
CA ASN A 134 7.35 14.76 -14.58
C ASN A 134 6.51 16.02 -14.82
N ALA A 135 6.67 17.05 -13.99
CA ALA A 135 6.08 18.38 -14.20
C ALA A 135 6.89 19.27 -15.17
N GLY A 136 8.01 18.78 -15.70
CA GLY A 136 8.84 19.49 -16.68
C GLY A 136 9.84 20.47 -16.06
N LEU A 137 10.15 20.34 -14.78
CA LEU A 137 11.03 21.25 -14.03
C LEU A 137 12.30 20.55 -13.54
N GLU A 138 13.28 21.35 -13.14
CA GLU A 138 14.56 20.85 -12.66
C GLU A 138 14.45 20.34 -11.22
N GLY A 139 14.34 19.02 -11.06
CA GLY A 139 14.11 18.35 -9.77
C GLY A 139 15.18 18.67 -8.71
N SER A 140 16.44 18.83 -9.11
CA SER A 140 17.55 19.15 -8.19
C SER A 140 17.36 20.50 -7.48
N VAL A 141 16.88 21.52 -8.20
CA VAL A 141 16.65 22.87 -7.66
C VAL A 141 15.51 22.85 -6.66
N VAL A 142 14.42 22.14 -6.99
CA VAL A 142 13.25 22.05 -6.11
C VAL A 142 13.59 21.25 -4.85
N VAL A 143 14.25 20.10 -4.98
CA VAL A 143 14.67 19.29 -3.82
C VAL A 143 15.55 20.09 -2.87
N ALA A 144 16.54 20.83 -3.39
CA ALA A 144 17.42 21.65 -2.56
C ALA A 144 16.64 22.72 -1.79
N LYS A 145 15.74 23.46 -2.48
CA LYS A 145 14.92 24.49 -1.85
C LYS A 145 13.94 23.93 -0.82
N VAL A 146 13.32 22.78 -1.10
CA VAL A 146 12.46 22.11 -0.11
C VAL A 146 13.30 21.62 1.08
N ALA A 147 14.52 21.13 0.88
CA ALA A 147 15.39 20.66 1.96
C ALA A 147 15.79 21.77 2.95
N GLU A 148 15.94 23.01 2.48
CA GLU A 148 16.19 24.20 3.33
C GLU A 148 14.99 24.59 4.20
N GLY A 149 13.78 24.22 3.77
CA GLY A 149 12.55 24.46 4.52
C GLY A 149 12.38 23.55 5.74
N LYS A 150 11.34 23.84 6.53
CA LYS A 150 11.00 23.09 7.75
C LYS A 150 9.60 22.51 7.67
N ASP A 151 9.34 21.52 8.52
CA ASP A 151 8.03 20.92 8.71
C ASP A 151 7.38 20.51 7.37
N SER A 152 6.17 20.99 7.12
CA SER A 152 5.37 20.74 5.92
C SER A 152 5.67 21.67 4.75
N PHE A 153 6.71 22.50 4.80
CA PHE A 153 7.12 23.29 3.63
C PHE A 153 7.50 22.36 2.49
N GLY A 154 6.88 22.55 1.33
CA GLY A 154 7.07 21.70 0.17
C GLY A 154 6.78 22.43 -1.13
N TYR A 155 6.66 21.65 -2.20
CA TYR A 155 6.44 22.16 -3.54
C TYR A 155 5.22 21.48 -4.16
N ASN A 156 4.29 22.30 -4.64
CA ASN A 156 3.08 21.85 -5.30
C ASN A 156 3.27 21.84 -6.82
N ALA A 157 3.62 20.67 -7.37
CA ALA A 157 3.87 20.49 -8.79
C ALA A 157 2.65 20.77 -9.70
N LYS A 158 1.43 20.83 -9.15
CA LYS A 158 0.22 21.16 -9.92
C LYS A 158 0.07 22.66 -10.18
N THR A 159 0.54 23.49 -9.25
CA THR A 159 0.41 24.96 -9.31
C THR A 159 1.74 25.68 -9.51
N ASP A 160 2.85 24.96 -9.44
CA ASP A 160 4.21 25.50 -9.52
C ASP A 160 4.55 26.47 -8.37
N GLU A 161 4.06 26.16 -7.16
CA GLU A 161 4.22 27.01 -5.98
C GLU A 161 4.84 26.27 -4.79
N TYR A 162 5.62 27.00 -3.99
CA TYR A 162 6.10 26.53 -2.69
C TYR A 162 5.05 26.84 -1.62
N VAL A 163 4.56 25.80 -0.97
CA VAL A 163 3.42 25.89 -0.06
C VAL A 163 3.65 25.07 1.21
N ASP A 164 2.82 25.34 2.21
CA ASP A 164 2.63 24.43 3.32
C ASP A 164 1.75 23.27 2.82
N MET A 165 2.36 22.09 2.65
CA MET A 165 1.73 20.92 2.02
C MET A 165 0.48 20.47 2.77
N LEU A 166 0.49 20.53 4.10
CA LEU A 166 -0.65 20.13 4.93
C LEU A 166 -1.82 21.12 4.74
N LYS A 167 -1.53 22.44 4.76
CA LYS A 167 -2.57 23.47 4.55
C LYS A 167 -3.10 23.46 3.12
N ALA A 168 -2.27 23.12 2.14
CA ALA A 168 -2.67 22.96 0.75
C ALA A 168 -3.45 21.65 0.47
N GLY A 169 -3.58 20.77 1.47
CA GLY A 169 -4.26 19.48 1.34
C GLY A 169 -3.47 18.42 0.57
N ILE A 170 -2.16 18.63 0.40
CA ILE A 170 -1.25 17.67 -0.25
C ILE A 170 -0.67 16.77 0.84
N ILE A 171 -1.42 15.70 1.13
CA ILE A 171 -1.17 14.80 2.25
C ILE A 171 -1.01 13.37 1.73
N ASP A 172 -0.09 12.63 2.35
CA ASP A 172 0.08 11.21 2.12
C ASP A 172 -0.24 10.44 3.42
N PRO A 173 -0.93 9.29 3.36
CA PRO A 173 -1.08 8.43 4.53
C PRO A 173 0.29 7.91 5.00
N LYS A 174 0.59 8.04 6.30
CA LYS A 174 1.89 7.64 6.87
C LYS A 174 2.23 6.19 6.57
N LYS A 175 1.24 5.30 6.69
CA LYS A 175 1.36 3.86 6.41
C LYS A 175 1.85 3.61 4.99
N VAL A 176 1.33 4.34 4.00
CA VAL A 176 1.70 4.16 2.59
C VAL A 176 3.16 4.53 2.37
N THR A 177 3.60 5.71 2.85
CA THR A 177 4.99 6.14 2.71
C THR A 177 5.97 5.19 3.41
N ARG A 178 5.63 4.73 4.62
CA ARG A 178 6.45 3.80 5.41
C ARG A 178 6.58 2.43 4.74
N VAL A 179 5.45 1.81 4.42
CA VAL A 179 5.41 0.47 3.80
C VAL A 179 6.05 0.48 2.42
N ALA A 180 5.88 1.54 1.63
CA ALA A 180 6.55 1.68 0.35
C ALA A 180 8.08 1.66 0.50
N LEU A 181 8.63 2.41 1.47
CA LEU A 181 10.08 2.44 1.72
C LEU A 181 10.60 1.10 2.27
N GLU A 182 9.90 0.50 3.24
CA GLU A 182 10.27 -0.79 3.84
C GLU A 182 10.28 -1.91 2.80
N ASN A 183 9.25 -2.02 1.97
CA ASN A 183 9.15 -3.03 0.92
C ASN A 183 10.20 -2.81 -0.16
N ALA A 184 10.41 -1.55 -0.59
CA ALA A 184 11.45 -1.22 -1.57
C ALA A 184 12.84 -1.59 -1.06
N ALA A 185 13.15 -1.29 0.20
CA ALA A 185 14.42 -1.66 0.82
C ALA A 185 14.58 -3.18 0.94
N SER A 186 13.51 -3.90 1.31
CA SER A 186 13.52 -5.36 1.42
C SER A 186 13.83 -6.04 0.08
N VAL A 187 13.12 -5.65 -0.99
CA VAL A 187 13.35 -6.19 -2.34
C VAL A 187 14.72 -5.80 -2.87
N SER A 188 15.14 -4.54 -2.68
CA SER A 188 16.46 -4.08 -3.10
C SER A 188 17.58 -4.84 -2.39
N GLY A 189 17.44 -5.09 -1.09
CA GLY A 189 18.39 -5.91 -0.33
C GLY A 189 18.51 -7.32 -0.88
N MET A 190 17.37 -7.98 -1.14
CA MET A 190 17.34 -9.31 -1.74
C MET A 190 18.06 -9.34 -3.09
N ILE A 191 17.76 -8.39 -3.99
CA ILE A 191 18.38 -8.28 -5.32
C ILE A 191 19.88 -8.05 -5.21
N LEU A 192 20.32 -7.11 -4.36
CA LEU A 192 21.75 -6.78 -4.20
C LEU A 192 22.58 -7.94 -3.63
N THR A 193 21.96 -8.84 -2.87
CA THR A 193 22.62 -10.04 -2.34
C THR A 193 22.46 -11.27 -3.24
N THR A 194 21.76 -11.16 -4.36
CA THR A 194 21.54 -12.28 -5.27
C THR A 194 22.71 -12.41 -6.25
N GLU A 195 23.55 -13.42 -6.04
CA GLU A 195 24.73 -13.67 -6.89
C GLU A 195 24.41 -14.41 -8.20
N CYS A 196 23.31 -15.18 -8.23
CA CYS A 196 22.94 -16.00 -9.39
C CYS A 196 21.42 -16.10 -9.53
N ALA A 197 20.94 -16.02 -10.77
CA ALA A 197 19.55 -16.27 -11.14
C ALA A 197 19.50 -17.43 -12.14
N LEU A 198 18.70 -18.46 -11.84
CA LEU A 198 18.43 -19.55 -12.77
C LEU A 198 17.16 -19.21 -13.55
N ILE A 199 17.24 -19.29 -14.88
CA ILE A 199 16.10 -19.06 -15.77
C ILE A 199 15.83 -20.32 -16.58
N GLU A 200 14.57 -20.61 -16.82
CA GLU A 200 14.17 -21.63 -17.79
C GLU A 200 14.45 -21.10 -19.20
N ILE A 201 15.17 -21.88 -20.00
CA ILE A 201 15.35 -21.58 -21.42
C ILE A 201 14.09 -22.02 -22.13
N LYS A 202 13.52 -21.13 -22.95
CA LYS A 202 12.38 -21.47 -23.79
C LYS A 202 12.78 -22.58 -24.77
N GLU A 203 12.23 -23.78 -24.58
CA GLU A 203 12.43 -24.88 -25.51
C GLU A 203 11.69 -24.60 -26.83
N GLU A 204 12.39 -24.71 -27.97
CA GLU A 204 11.79 -24.51 -29.29
C GLU A 204 10.86 -25.66 -29.73
N ASN A 205 10.73 -26.74 -28.94
CA ASN A 205 9.96 -27.93 -29.31
C ASN A 205 8.88 -28.33 -28.27
N ALA A 206 8.11 -27.37 -27.76
CA ALA A 206 6.86 -27.65 -27.07
C ALA A 206 5.66 -27.86 -28.03
N ALA A 207 5.93 -28.30 -29.26
CA ALA A 207 4.92 -28.76 -30.21
C ALA A 207 5.08 -30.27 -30.40
N GLY A 208 4.27 -31.06 -29.70
CA GLY A 208 4.15 -32.50 -29.96
C GLY A 208 4.39 -33.41 -28.76
N ALA A 209 3.88 -33.07 -27.59
CA ALA A 209 3.63 -34.09 -26.58
C ALA A 209 2.25 -33.88 -25.97
N MET A 210 1.46 -34.96 -26.01
CA MET A 210 0.20 -35.27 -25.33
C MET A 210 -1.05 -35.32 -26.23
N PRO A 211 -2.03 -36.22 -25.97
CA PRO A 211 -1.88 -37.64 -25.61
C PRO A 211 -3.01 -38.54 -26.23
N MET A 212 -2.78 -39.86 -26.24
CA MET A 212 -3.78 -40.94 -26.06
C MET A 212 -4.90 -41.19 -27.09
N GLY A 213 -5.04 -42.46 -27.51
CA GLY A 213 -6.30 -42.97 -28.07
C GLY A 213 -6.16 -44.30 -28.83
N GLY A 214 -6.29 -45.42 -28.13
CA GLY A 214 -6.33 -46.74 -28.74
C GLY A 214 -7.59 -47.02 -29.56
N GLY A 215 -7.57 -48.09 -30.35
CA GLY A 215 -8.76 -48.61 -31.03
C GLY A 215 -8.49 -49.41 -32.30
N MET A 216 -8.01 -50.64 -32.14
CA MET A 216 -8.21 -51.84 -32.97
C MET A 216 -8.77 -51.69 -34.43
N PRO A 217 -8.06 -52.20 -35.44
CA PRO A 217 -8.63 -52.64 -36.71
C PRO A 217 -8.77 -54.17 -36.73
N GLY A 218 -9.98 -54.70 -36.56
CA GLY A 218 -10.35 -56.09 -36.85
C GLY A 218 -11.85 -56.14 -37.15
N MET A 219 -12.25 -56.22 -38.42
CA MET A 219 -12.54 -57.42 -39.23
C MET A 219 -13.74 -58.23 -38.71
N MET A 220 -14.82 -58.14 -39.52
CA MET A 220 -16.00 -59.03 -39.68
C MET A 220 -16.90 -59.28 -38.47
#